data_AF-A0A9D4S5E9-F1
#
_entry.id   AF-A0A9D4S5E9-F1
#
_cell.length_a   1.000
_cell.length_b   1.000
_cell.length_c   1.000
_cell.angle_alpha   90.00
_cell.angle_beta   90.00
_cell.angle_gamma   90.00
#
_symmetry.space_group_name_H-M   'P 1'
#
loop_
_entity.id
_entity.type
_entity.pdbx_description
1 polymer ?
#
loop_
_entity_poly.entity_id
_entity_poly.type
_entity_poly.pdbx_seq_one_letter_code
_entity_poly.pdbx_strand_id
1 'polypeptide(L)'
;MALFRATIRRGGGETSDHEHPVDMEDSPKVAAQELKKAIWHAFNMLDVTNTGVVHVSQLRVITASIGMKFGINKAEEFLNHDEVTEMDFSTYFEIVRVKLINDETNTMRDTSHAVQYDAIKICWRFCDFERTHKSVAVTTEHCFVLWRLFNFLSETDDNEDAIIPVMLHPEEAALVFRGFLDTTGQKAKEHIVESFIRDSADKCVTYSQFLDLFEKEFIQGLTIKHVSDGLNQLSEKYLTNILMKGMIHKRGYKHKSWKDRWLVLTPIQLRYYVNSQEKLIKGSITFDDSCKIRVQQDRPTSKQNRFILETSKKPYEMSAADVKTKNEWVAALEEAIGRVGKDPHIQREATRARCCARRQRRQQTADEERRRQEETEFLNRRLQELDEEKKARVFKMI
;
A
#
# COMPACT_ATOMS: atom_id res chain seq x y z
N MET A 1 18.39 -20.24 -32.85
CA MET A 1 17.44 -21.36 -32.65
C MET A 1 17.70 -22.03 -31.31
N ALA A 2 17.09 -21.53 -30.23
CA ALA A 2 16.92 -22.26 -28.98
C ALA A 2 15.54 -21.87 -28.43
N LEU A 3 14.64 -22.83 -28.44
CA LEU A 3 13.20 -22.71 -28.20
C LEU A 3 12.92 -22.46 -26.71
N PHE A 4 12.32 -21.31 -26.40
CA PHE A 4 11.70 -21.03 -25.11
C PHE A 4 10.39 -21.84 -25.02
N ARG A 5 10.45 -23.05 -24.46
CA ARG A 5 9.26 -23.81 -24.06
C ARG A 5 8.85 -23.37 -22.66
N ALA A 6 7.95 -22.38 -22.60
CA ALA A 6 7.16 -22.11 -21.40
C ALA A 6 6.29 -23.34 -21.11
N THR A 7 6.75 -24.20 -20.20
CA THR A 7 5.96 -25.33 -19.71
C THR A 7 5.06 -24.80 -18.61
N ILE A 8 3.79 -24.57 -18.93
CA ILE A 8 2.73 -24.36 -17.94
C ILE A 8 2.63 -25.64 -17.10
N ARG A 9 3.28 -25.65 -15.94
CA ARG A 9 3.04 -26.69 -14.92
C ARG A 9 1.66 -26.45 -14.33
N ARG A 10 0.69 -27.29 -14.70
CA ARG A 10 -0.53 -27.55 -13.92
C ARG A 10 -0.12 -28.17 -12.59
N GLY A 11 0.09 -27.34 -11.58
CA GLY A 11 0.09 -27.76 -10.18
C GLY A 11 -1.36 -27.88 -9.72
N GLY A 12 -1.92 -29.09 -9.82
CA GLY A 12 -3.15 -29.45 -9.13
C GLY A 12 -2.88 -29.53 -7.64
N GLY A 13 -3.29 -28.49 -6.93
CA GLY A 13 -3.42 -28.47 -5.48
C GLY A 13 -4.66 -27.64 -5.19
N GLU A 14 -5.75 -28.30 -4.84
CA GLU A 14 -6.96 -27.67 -4.32
C GLU A 14 -6.57 -26.84 -3.09
N THR A 15 -6.36 -25.55 -3.32
CA THR A 15 -6.31 -24.55 -2.26
C THR A 15 -7.70 -23.98 -2.19
N SER A 16 -8.26 -24.05 -0.99
CA SER A 16 -9.56 -23.51 -0.59
C SER A 16 -9.74 -22.06 -1.06
N ASP A 17 -10.28 -21.90 -2.27
CA ASP A 17 -10.73 -20.63 -2.82
C ASP A 17 -12.01 -20.21 -2.08
N HIS A 18 -11.87 -19.57 -0.92
CA HIS A 18 -12.85 -18.65 -0.31
C HIS A 18 -12.24 -18.01 0.95
N GLU A 19 -11.15 -17.25 0.78
CA GLU A 19 -10.76 -16.23 1.75
C GLU A 19 -10.63 -14.91 0.99
N HIS A 20 -11.76 -14.22 0.83
CA HIS A 20 -11.74 -12.79 0.51
C HIS A 20 -11.20 -12.07 1.75
N PRO A 21 -10.04 -11.39 1.67
CA PRO A 21 -9.62 -10.52 2.75
C PRO A 21 -10.69 -9.44 2.89
N VAL A 22 -11.21 -9.30 4.11
CA VAL A 22 -12.03 -8.20 4.64
C VAL A 22 -12.20 -7.08 3.62
N ASP A 23 -13.39 -6.99 3.02
CA ASP A 23 -13.76 -6.02 1.98
C ASP A 23 -13.05 -4.68 2.20
N MET A 24 -11.99 -4.45 1.42
CA MET A 24 -11.33 -3.15 1.37
C MET A 24 -12.29 -2.24 0.61
N GLU A 25 -13.16 -1.54 1.35
CA GLU A 25 -13.94 -0.40 0.85
C GLU A 25 -13.01 0.80 0.60
N ASP A 26 -11.97 0.56 -0.20
CA ASP A 26 -11.20 1.63 -0.83
C ASP A 26 -12.10 2.32 -1.87
N SER A 27 -11.85 3.59 -2.19
CA SER A 27 -12.60 4.23 -3.28
C SER A 27 -12.28 3.57 -4.64
N PRO A 28 -13.18 3.63 -5.64
CA PRO A 28 -12.90 3.12 -6.99
C PRO A 28 -11.63 3.74 -7.61
N LYS A 29 -11.35 5.02 -7.31
CA LYS A 29 -10.12 5.72 -7.74
C LYS A 29 -8.87 5.01 -7.20
N VAL A 30 -8.89 4.63 -5.93
CA VAL A 30 -7.78 3.95 -5.27
C VAL A 30 -7.51 2.58 -5.90
N ALA A 31 -8.55 1.77 -6.11
CA ALA A 31 -8.40 0.45 -6.69
C ALA A 31 -7.82 0.52 -8.13
N ALA A 32 -8.29 1.49 -8.92
CA ALA A 32 -7.77 1.75 -10.26
C ALA A 32 -6.29 2.17 -10.26
N GLN A 33 -5.85 2.96 -9.27
CA GLN A 33 -4.44 3.34 -9.12
C GLN A 33 -3.56 2.14 -8.74
N GLU A 34 -4.00 1.27 -7.84
CA GLU A 34 -3.27 0.05 -7.49
C GLU A 34 -3.15 -0.89 -8.70
N LEU A 35 -4.20 -1.01 -9.50
CA LEU A 35 -4.15 -1.76 -10.75
C LEU A 35 -3.22 -1.11 -11.78
N LYS A 36 -3.20 0.23 -11.90
CA LYS A 36 -2.24 0.96 -12.76
C LYS A 36 -0.79 0.62 -12.39
N LYS A 37 -0.46 0.68 -11.10
CA LYS A 37 0.88 0.32 -10.59
C LYS A 37 1.21 -1.13 -10.93
N ALA A 38 0.26 -2.05 -10.72
CA ALA A 38 0.43 -3.47 -11.03
C ALA A 38 0.70 -3.73 -12.52
N ILE A 39 -0.08 -3.11 -13.41
CA ILE A 39 0.10 -3.22 -14.86
C ILE A 39 1.45 -2.62 -15.27
N TRP A 40 1.87 -1.52 -14.65
CA TRP A 40 3.19 -0.95 -14.91
C TRP A 40 4.33 -1.92 -14.58
N HIS A 41 4.31 -2.58 -13.41
CA HIS A 41 5.34 -3.57 -13.07
C HIS A 41 5.40 -4.69 -14.13
N ALA A 42 4.24 -5.19 -14.57
CA ALA A 42 4.19 -6.23 -15.58
C ALA A 42 4.68 -5.74 -16.96
N PHE A 43 4.38 -4.50 -17.34
CA PHE A 43 4.90 -3.85 -18.53
C PHE A 43 6.43 -3.71 -18.46
N ASN A 44 6.95 -3.17 -17.35
CA ASN A 44 8.38 -2.94 -17.15
C ASN A 44 9.19 -4.25 -17.18
N MET A 45 8.59 -5.36 -16.74
CA MET A 45 9.22 -6.69 -16.85
C MET A 45 9.29 -7.22 -18.29
N LEU A 46 8.41 -6.76 -19.18
CA LEU A 46 8.50 -7.07 -20.61
C LEU A 46 9.47 -6.16 -21.35
N ASP A 47 9.69 -4.93 -20.87
CA ASP A 47 10.70 -3.99 -21.39
C ASP A 47 12.12 -4.38 -20.93
N VAL A 48 12.57 -5.56 -21.36
CA VAL A 48 13.90 -6.10 -21.00
C VAL A 48 15.03 -5.17 -21.47
N THR A 49 14.80 -4.40 -22.53
CA THR A 49 15.78 -3.47 -23.10
C THR A 49 15.81 -2.10 -22.41
N ASN A 50 14.87 -1.82 -21.49
CA ASN A 50 14.67 -0.52 -20.86
C ASN A 50 14.57 0.63 -21.87
N THR A 51 13.90 0.38 -23.00
CA THR A 51 13.70 1.38 -24.07
C THR A 51 12.48 2.25 -23.81
N GLY A 52 11.62 1.86 -22.85
CA GLY A 52 10.32 2.48 -22.58
C GLY A 52 9.19 1.96 -23.47
N VAL A 53 9.47 1.00 -24.35
CA VAL A 53 8.50 0.43 -25.31
C VAL A 53 8.53 -1.09 -25.29
N VAL A 54 7.36 -1.70 -25.49
CA VAL A 54 7.20 -3.16 -25.50
C VAL A 54 6.48 -3.59 -26.77
N HIS A 55 6.84 -4.75 -27.31
CA HIS A 55 6.15 -5.32 -28.46
C HIS A 55 4.69 -5.63 -28.14
N VAL A 56 3.78 -5.22 -29.04
CA VAL A 56 2.33 -5.39 -28.89
C VAL A 56 1.96 -6.87 -28.71
N SER A 57 2.68 -7.79 -29.35
CA SER A 57 2.46 -9.24 -29.20
C SER A 57 2.63 -9.74 -27.76
N GLN A 58 3.56 -9.16 -26.99
CA GLN A 58 3.76 -9.51 -25.58
C GLN A 58 2.66 -8.87 -24.70
N LEU A 59 2.28 -7.62 -25.00
CA LEU A 59 1.21 -6.91 -24.29
C LEU A 59 -0.16 -7.60 -24.47
N ARG A 60 -0.41 -8.21 -25.63
CA ARG A 60 -1.63 -9.01 -25.88
C ARG A 60 -1.83 -10.13 -24.87
N VAL A 61 -0.75 -10.80 -24.43
CA VAL A 61 -0.84 -11.92 -23.47
C VAL A 61 -1.30 -11.43 -22.09
N ILE A 62 -0.75 -10.31 -21.62
CA ILE A 62 -1.15 -9.69 -20.36
C ILE A 62 -2.59 -9.17 -20.47
N THR A 63 -2.91 -8.47 -21.56
CA THR A 63 -4.23 -7.89 -21.82
C THR A 63 -5.32 -8.96 -21.87
N ALA A 64 -5.08 -10.08 -22.55
CA ALA A 64 -6.01 -11.22 -22.57
C ALA A 64 -6.21 -11.80 -21.16
N SER A 65 -5.13 -11.96 -20.40
CA SER A 65 -5.17 -12.52 -19.04
C SER A 65 -5.95 -11.64 -18.07
N ILE A 66 -5.73 -10.32 -18.14
CA ILE A 66 -6.50 -9.33 -17.37
C ILE A 66 -7.95 -9.34 -17.84
N GLY A 67 -8.20 -9.23 -19.15
CA GLY A 67 -9.54 -9.20 -19.74
C GLY A 67 -10.43 -10.37 -19.33
N MET A 68 -9.89 -11.59 -19.26
CA MET A 68 -10.62 -12.75 -18.74
C MET A 68 -11.13 -12.55 -17.31
N LYS A 69 -10.42 -11.84 -16.44
CA LYS A 69 -10.89 -11.51 -15.08
C LYS A 69 -12.01 -10.49 -15.06
N PHE A 70 -11.98 -9.55 -16.00
CA PHE A 70 -13.07 -8.60 -16.21
C PHE A 70 -14.25 -9.20 -17.02
N GLY A 71 -14.21 -10.50 -17.34
CA GLY A 71 -15.26 -11.17 -18.12
C GLY A 71 -15.30 -10.74 -19.60
N ILE A 72 -14.19 -10.21 -20.11
CA ILE A 72 -14.06 -9.72 -21.48
C ILE A 72 -13.32 -10.76 -22.29
N ASN A 73 -14.03 -11.33 -23.27
CA ASN A 73 -13.44 -12.24 -24.24
C ASN A 73 -12.65 -11.44 -25.28
N LYS A 74 -11.51 -11.99 -25.69
CA LYS A 74 -10.66 -11.42 -26.74
C LYS A 74 -10.16 -9.99 -26.47
N ALA A 75 -9.88 -9.67 -25.21
CA ALA A 75 -9.39 -8.35 -24.82
C ALA A 75 -8.09 -7.94 -25.54
N GLU A 76 -7.29 -8.90 -26.00
CA GLU A 76 -6.11 -8.67 -26.83
C GLU A 76 -6.42 -7.95 -28.14
N GLU A 77 -7.65 -8.05 -28.67
CA GLU A 77 -8.07 -7.36 -29.89
C GLU A 77 -8.13 -5.84 -29.72
N PHE A 78 -8.18 -5.32 -28.48
CA PHE A 78 -8.11 -3.88 -28.21
C PHE A 78 -6.79 -3.24 -28.62
N LEU A 79 -5.74 -4.05 -28.76
CA LEU A 79 -4.44 -3.60 -29.23
C LEU A 79 -4.27 -3.75 -30.75
N ASN A 80 -5.33 -4.13 -31.48
CA ASN A 80 -5.31 -4.21 -32.94
C ASN A 80 -5.54 -2.82 -33.54
N HIS A 81 -4.52 -1.97 -33.48
CA HIS A 81 -4.49 -0.68 -34.17
C HIS A 81 -3.36 -0.65 -35.22
N ASP A 82 -3.60 0.11 -36.29
CA ASP A 82 -2.87 0.11 -37.57
C ASP A 82 -1.34 0.05 -37.43
N GLU A 83 -0.69 -0.98 -38.01
CA GLU A 83 0.77 -1.16 -38.19
C GLU A 83 1.70 -0.97 -36.97
N VAL A 84 1.19 -0.69 -35.77
CA VAL A 84 2.00 -0.47 -34.56
C VAL A 84 2.53 -1.80 -34.03
N THR A 85 3.85 -1.97 -34.04
CA THR A 85 4.56 -3.16 -33.53
C THR A 85 5.01 -3.03 -32.08
N GLU A 86 5.22 -1.80 -31.61
CA GLU A 86 5.75 -1.45 -30.29
C GLU A 86 4.92 -0.32 -29.68
N MET A 87 4.75 -0.33 -28.36
CA MET A 87 3.89 0.60 -27.64
C MET A 87 4.52 1.02 -26.32
N ASP A 88 4.41 2.31 -25.98
CA ASP A 88 4.81 2.82 -24.68
C ASP A 88 3.75 2.53 -23.59
N PHE A 89 4.13 2.71 -22.33
CA PHE A 89 3.22 2.43 -21.22
C PHE A 89 2.00 3.36 -21.22
N SER A 90 2.16 4.63 -21.59
CA SER A 90 1.08 5.62 -21.54
C SER A 90 -0.04 5.26 -22.51
N THR A 91 0.31 4.94 -23.75
CA THR A 91 -0.63 4.53 -24.80
C THR A 91 -1.29 3.21 -24.43
N TYR A 92 -0.49 2.23 -23.98
CA TYR A 92 -0.99 0.92 -23.57
C TYR A 92 -2.00 1.02 -22.43
N PHE A 93 -1.64 1.75 -21.36
CA PHE A 93 -2.48 1.88 -20.18
C PHE A 93 -3.77 2.65 -20.49
N GLU A 94 -3.75 3.65 -21.38
CA GLU A 94 -4.97 4.38 -21.74
C GLU A 94 -5.95 3.48 -22.51
N ILE A 95 -5.47 2.61 -23.43
CA ILE A 95 -6.31 1.62 -24.09
C ILE A 95 -6.93 0.66 -23.07
N VAL A 96 -6.11 0.10 -22.16
CA VAL A 96 -6.58 -0.79 -21.10
C VAL A 96 -7.58 -0.07 -20.19
N ARG A 97 -7.31 1.17 -19.81
CA ARG A 97 -8.18 1.96 -18.94
C ARG A 97 -9.53 2.19 -19.59
N VAL A 98 -9.58 2.66 -20.84
CA VAL A 98 -10.84 2.97 -21.53
C VAL A 98 -11.62 1.70 -21.86
N LYS A 99 -10.94 0.64 -22.33
CA LYS A 99 -11.61 -0.57 -22.86
C LYS A 99 -11.86 -1.67 -21.84
N LEU A 100 -11.03 -1.77 -20.78
CA LEU A 100 -11.18 -2.78 -19.72
C LEU A 100 -11.72 -2.21 -18.42
N ILE A 101 -11.16 -1.08 -17.95
CA ILE A 101 -11.44 -0.57 -16.61
C ILE A 101 -12.71 0.30 -16.58
N ASN A 102 -12.85 1.20 -17.55
CA ASN A 102 -13.88 2.23 -17.62
C ASN A 102 -14.95 1.94 -18.69
N ASP A 103 -15.11 0.71 -19.17
CA ASP A 103 -15.99 0.39 -20.31
C ASP A 103 -17.42 0.94 -20.13
N GLU A 104 -17.67 2.14 -20.66
CA GLU A 104 -18.92 2.89 -20.54
C GLU A 104 -20.07 2.20 -21.29
N THR A 105 -19.75 1.25 -22.18
CA THR A 105 -20.74 0.56 -23.02
C THR A 105 -21.49 -0.54 -22.29
N ASN A 106 -21.10 -0.90 -21.07
CA ASN A 106 -21.68 -2.03 -20.34
C ASN A 106 -22.13 -1.62 -18.93
N THR A 107 -23.32 -1.01 -18.85
CA THR A 107 -24.00 -0.52 -17.63
C THR A 107 -24.31 -1.58 -16.56
N MET A 108 -23.83 -2.82 -16.70
CA MET A 108 -24.06 -3.93 -15.77
C MET A 108 -22.79 -4.46 -15.09
N ARG A 109 -21.60 -3.90 -15.34
CA ARG A 109 -20.39 -4.33 -14.64
C ARG A 109 -20.20 -3.55 -13.35
N ASP A 110 -20.56 -4.15 -12.23
CA ASP A 110 -19.88 -3.82 -10.98
C ASP A 110 -18.43 -4.29 -11.14
N THR A 111 -17.52 -3.36 -11.43
CA THR A 111 -16.08 -3.61 -11.38
C THR A 111 -15.66 -3.74 -9.91
N SER A 112 -16.11 -4.82 -9.28
CA SER A 112 -15.90 -5.10 -7.87
C SER A 112 -14.41 -5.05 -7.55
N HIS A 113 -14.08 -4.56 -6.34
CA HIS A 113 -12.73 -4.60 -5.79
C HIS A 113 -12.09 -5.99 -5.89
N ALA A 114 -12.90 -7.05 -5.82
CA ALA A 114 -12.45 -8.42 -6.00
C ALA A 114 -11.86 -8.69 -7.40
N VAL A 115 -12.50 -8.18 -8.46
CA VAL A 115 -12.05 -8.35 -9.84
C VAL A 115 -10.72 -7.62 -10.07
N GLN A 116 -10.62 -6.38 -9.58
CA GLN A 116 -9.39 -5.61 -9.68
C GLN A 116 -8.25 -6.27 -8.90
N TYR A 117 -8.53 -6.81 -7.71
CA TYR A 117 -7.55 -7.54 -6.92
C TYR A 117 -7.03 -8.80 -7.63
N ASP A 118 -7.91 -9.55 -8.28
CA ASP A 118 -7.51 -10.71 -9.08
C ASP A 118 -6.67 -10.31 -10.29
N ALA A 119 -6.97 -9.18 -10.93
CA ALA A 119 -6.13 -8.62 -12.00
C ALA A 119 -4.74 -8.20 -11.48
N ILE A 120 -4.66 -7.61 -10.29
CA ILE A 120 -3.38 -7.30 -9.62
C ILE A 120 -2.56 -8.58 -9.40
N LYS A 121 -3.19 -9.67 -8.92
CA LYS A 121 -2.50 -10.97 -8.77
C LYS A 121 -1.99 -11.52 -10.09
N ILE A 122 -2.73 -11.35 -11.18
CA ILE A 122 -2.27 -11.74 -12.52
C ILE A 122 -1.02 -10.95 -12.90
N CYS A 123 -1.05 -9.61 -12.74
CA CYS A 123 0.10 -8.76 -13.03
C CYS A 123 1.33 -9.20 -12.21
N TRP A 124 1.16 -9.48 -10.91
CA TRP A 124 2.22 -10.02 -10.05
C TRP A 124 2.84 -11.31 -10.62
N ARG A 125 2.02 -12.25 -11.10
CA ARG A 125 2.51 -13.51 -11.68
C ARG A 125 3.35 -13.32 -12.94
N PHE A 126 3.11 -12.25 -13.70
CA PHE A 126 3.94 -11.91 -14.87
C PHE A 126 5.28 -11.30 -14.49
N CYS A 127 5.39 -10.71 -13.31
CA CYS A 127 6.57 -9.93 -12.96
C CYS A 127 7.78 -10.78 -12.52
N ASP A 128 7.64 -12.11 -12.49
CA ASP A 128 8.66 -13.11 -12.13
C ASP A 128 9.75 -12.58 -11.19
N PHE A 129 9.32 -12.10 -10.02
CA PHE A 129 10.23 -11.46 -9.06
C PHE A 129 11.19 -12.50 -8.49
N GLU A 130 12.31 -12.68 -9.17
CA GLU A 130 13.37 -13.57 -8.71
C GLU A 130 13.96 -13.03 -7.41
N ARG A 131 14.10 -13.94 -6.45
CA ARG A 131 14.71 -13.64 -5.16
C ARG A 131 16.22 -13.54 -5.33
N THR A 132 16.78 -12.38 -5.04
CA THR A 132 18.24 -12.18 -5.02
C THR A 132 18.90 -13.08 -3.98
N HIS A 133 18.24 -13.26 -2.84
CA HIS A 133 18.69 -14.13 -1.77
C HIS A 133 17.76 -15.32 -1.58
N LYS A 134 18.25 -16.54 -1.87
CA LYS A 134 17.49 -17.81 -1.76
C LYS A 134 17.29 -18.30 -0.31
N SER A 135 16.94 -17.41 0.61
CA SER A 135 16.59 -17.80 1.99
C SER A 135 15.35 -18.70 2.00
N VAL A 136 15.41 -19.86 2.66
CA VAL A 136 14.24 -20.76 2.76
C VAL A 136 13.10 -20.14 3.60
N ALA A 137 13.37 -19.05 4.33
CA ALA A 137 12.39 -18.39 5.19
C ALA A 137 11.36 -17.50 4.45
N VAL A 138 11.60 -17.14 3.19
CA VAL A 138 10.71 -16.26 2.41
C VAL A 138 10.01 -17.07 1.31
N THR A 139 8.70 -16.86 1.17
CA THR A 139 7.85 -17.52 0.18
C THR A 139 7.39 -16.53 -0.88
N THR A 140 6.83 -17.01 -1.99
CA THR A 140 6.23 -16.15 -3.02
C THR A 140 5.11 -15.26 -2.44
N GLU A 141 4.35 -15.76 -1.47
CA GLU A 141 3.31 -14.98 -0.79
C GLU A 141 3.91 -13.85 0.05
N HIS A 142 5.04 -14.08 0.73
CA HIS A 142 5.75 -13.02 1.45
C HIS A 142 6.23 -11.92 0.49
N CYS A 143 6.78 -12.30 -0.67
CA CYS A 143 7.17 -11.33 -1.70
C CYS A 143 5.95 -10.55 -2.23
N PHE A 144 4.80 -11.22 -2.43
CA PHE A 144 3.59 -10.54 -2.87
C PHE A 144 3.10 -9.50 -1.85
N VAL A 145 3.14 -9.83 -0.54
CA VAL A 145 2.81 -8.87 0.53
C VAL A 145 3.77 -7.69 0.53
N LEU A 146 5.09 -7.94 0.44
CA LEU A 146 6.11 -6.88 0.35
C LEU A 146 5.88 -5.97 -0.85
N TRP A 147 5.57 -6.53 -2.01
CA TRP A 147 5.27 -5.78 -3.22
C TRP A 147 4.00 -4.94 -3.11
N ARG A 148 2.96 -5.48 -2.47
CA ARG A 148 1.77 -4.70 -2.15
C ARG A 148 2.05 -3.56 -1.18
N LEU A 149 2.87 -3.78 -0.14
CA LEU A 149 3.29 -2.73 0.78
C LEU A 149 4.12 -1.65 0.06
N PHE A 150 5.02 -2.07 -0.82
CA PHE A 150 5.80 -1.16 -1.67
C PHE A 150 4.88 -0.29 -2.55
N ASN A 151 3.91 -0.90 -3.23
CA ASN A 151 2.95 -0.17 -4.05
C ASN A 151 2.06 0.76 -3.23
N PHE A 152 1.61 0.33 -2.04
CA PHE A 152 0.80 1.15 -1.15
C PHE A 152 1.54 2.42 -0.70
N LEU A 153 2.85 2.32 -0.44
CA LEU A 153 3.67 3.41 0.07
C LEU A 153 4.43 4.18 -1.02
N SER A 154 4.26 3.81 -2.30
CA SER A 154 4.98 4.45 -3.40
C SER A 154 4.60 5.91 -3.59
N GLU A 155 5.52 6.69 -4.15
CA GLU A 155 5.31 8.12 -4.39
C GLU A 155 4.19 8.35 -5.40
N THR A 156 3.41 9.40 -5.16
CA THR A 156 2.33 9.87 -6.03
C THR A 156 2.61 11.29 -6.50
N ASP A 157 1.93 11.71 -7.56
CA ASP A 157 2.02 13.08 -8.08
C ASP A 157 1.08 14.04 -7.32
N ASP A 158 1.04 15.31 -7.73
CA ASP A 158 0.25 16.34 -7.04
C ASP A 158 -1.27 16.10 -7.10
N ASN A 159 -1.73 15.29 -8.06
CA ASN A 159 -3.11 14.86 -8.21
C ASN A 159 -3.42 13.55 -7.45
N GLU A 160 -2.44 13.10 -6.67
CA GLU A 160 -2.40 11.79 -5.99
C GLU A 160 -2.37 10.61 -6.96
N ASP A 161 -2.00 10.81 -8.21
CA ASP A 161 -1.90 9.73 -9.19
C ASP A 161 -0.56 9.01 -9.09
N ALA A 162 -0.55 7.74 -9.46
CA ALA A 162 0.65 6.92 -9.40
C ALA A 162 1.71 7.48 -10.36
N ILE A 163 2.89 7.82 -9.81
CA ILE A 163 4.08 8.17 -10.58
C ILE A 163 4.65 6.88 -11.19
N ILE A 164 4.99 6.97 -12.46
CA ILE A 164 5.61 5.90 -13.24
C ILE A 164 7.00 6.38 -13.67
N PRO A 165 8.09 5.63 -13.42
CA PRO A 165 8.14 4.30 -12.78
C PRO A 165 7.69 4.31 -11.30
N VAL A 166 7.17 3.19 -10.81
CA VAL A 166 6.71 3.08 -9.41
C VAL A 166 7.92 3.00 -8.49
N MET A 167 8.09 4.03 -7.67
CA MET A 167 9.26 4.22 -6.81
C MET A 167 8.84 4.49 -5.36
N LEU A 168 9.64 4.04 -4.40
CA LEU A 168 9.39 4.20 -2.97
C LEU A 168 10.43 5.12 -2.33
N HIS A 169 9.98 6.06 -1.51
CA HIS A 169 10.90 6.90 -0.75
C HIS A 169 11.60 6.11 0.37
N PRO A 170 12.90 6.31 0.66
CA PRO A 170 13.60 5.59 1.73
C PRO A 170 12.95 5.74 3.11
N GLU A 171 12.41 6.92 3.43
CA GLU A 171 11.66 7.14 4.68
C GLU A 171 10.42 6.24 4.79
N GLU A 172 9.73 5.96 3.68
CA GLU A 172 8.55 5.07 3.67
C GLU A 172 8.96 3.60 3.75
N ALA A 173 10.00 3.19 3.01
CA ALA A 173 10.60 1.87 3.14
C ALA A 173 11.04 1.58 4.58
N ALA A 174 11.62 2.58 5.26
CA ALA A 174 12.02 2.48 6.66
C ALA A 174 10.84 2.22 7.61
N LEU A 175 9.63 2.69 7.31
CA LEU A 175 8.44 2.37 8.12
C LEU A 175 8.09 0.88 8.05
N VAL A 176 8.28 0.27 6.88
CA VAL A 176 8.10 -1.19 6.70
C VAL A 176 9.17 -1.93 7.48
N PHE A 177 10.45 -1.53 7.33
CA PHE A 177 11.55 -2.18 8.03
C PHE A 177 11.40 -2.08 9.54
N ARG A 178 11.14 -0.89 10.09
CA ARG A 178 10.92 -0.69 11.54
C ARG A 178 9.75 -1.52 12.07
N GLY A 179 8.61 -1.49 11.37
CA GLY A 179 7.46 -2.30 11.78
C GLY A 179 7.77 -3.80 11.77
N PHE A 180 8.57 -4.27 10.81
CA PHE A 180 9.05 -5.65 10.78
C PHE A 180 10.03 -5.95 11.93
N LEU A 181 10.99 -5.06 12.21
CA LEU A 181 11.96 -5.21 13.30
C LEU A 181 11.29 -5.25 14.67
N ASP A 182 10.29 -4.39 14.90
CA ASP A 182 9.53 -4.36 16.14
C ASP A 182 8.77 -5.67 16.37
N THR A 183 8.16 -6.22 15.31
CA THR A 183 7.40 -7.47 15.38
C THR A 183 8.30 -8.69 15.58
N THR A 184 9.45 -8.70 14.91
CA THR A 184 10.42 -9.81 14.98
C THR A 184 11.41 -9.69 16.15
N GLY A 185 11.34 -8.61 16.94
CA GLY A 185 12.23 -8.37 18.08
C GLY A 185 13.68 -8.02 17.69
N GLN A 186 13.94 -7.61 16.45
CA GLN A 186 15.28 -7.36 15.90
C GLN A 186 15.74 -5.90 16.06
N LYS A 187 15.42 -5.24 17.18
CA LYS A 187 15.70 -3.80 17.39
C LYS A 187 17.18 -3.41 17.25
N ALA A 188 18.11 -4.34 17.45
CA ALA A 188 19.53 -4.11 17.24
C ALA A 188 19.90 -3.71 15.79
N LYS A 189 19.05 -4.04 14.81
CA LYS A 189 19.24 -3.73 13.39
C LYS A 189 18.74 -2.34 12.97
N GLU A 190 18.26 -1.51 13.90
CA GLU A 190 17.77 -0.15 13.59
C GLU A 190 18.84 0.72 12.90
N HIS A 191 20.11 0.57 13.29
CA HIS A 191 21.22 1.29 12.67
C HIS A 191 21.36 1.03 11.16
N ILE A 192 20.92 -0.14 10.67
CA ILE A 192 20.91 -0.50 9.24
C ILE A 192 19.83 0.30 8.51
N VAL A 193 18.68 0.51 9.16
CA VAL A 193 17.60 1.35 8.61
C VAL A 193 18.06 2.81 8.54
N GLU A 194 18.75 3.29 9.57
CA GLU A 194 19.31 4.65 9.59
C GLU A 194 20.40 4.86 8.51
N SER A 195 21.28 3.89 8.30
CA SER A 195 22.28 3.96 7.22
C SER A 195 21.60 3.96 5.85
N PHE A 196 20.60 3.10 5.64
CA PHE A 196 19.84 3.04 4.40
C PHE A 196 19.17 4.38 4.05
N ILE A 197 18.52 5.04 5.02
CA ILE A 197 17.91 6.35 4.81
C ILE A 197 18.98 7.38 4.42
N ARG A 198 20.12 7.38 5.11
CA ARG A 198 21.22 8.32 4.86
C ARG A 198 21.82 8.13 3.46
N ASP A 199 22.06 6.88 3.07
CA ASP A 199 22.72 6.54 1.80
C ASP A 199 21.78 6.74 0.59
N SER A 200 20.47 6.68 0.82
CA SER A 200 19.45 6.82 -0.22
C SER A 200 18.68 8.13 -0.16
N ALA A 201 19.08 9.10 0.68
CA ALA A 201 18.27 10.26 1.06
C ALA A 201 17.62 11.02 -0.11
N ASP A 202 18.33 11.11 -1.24
CA ASP A 202 17.88 11.86 -2.42
C ASP A 202 17.32 10.98 -3.55
N LYS A 203 17.33 9.65 -3.40
CA LYS A 203 16.92 8.71 -4.46
C LYS A 203 15.85 7.76 -3.95
N CYS A 204 14.68 7.82 -4.58
CA CYS A 204 13.68 6.77 -4.38
C CYS A 204 14.25 5.42 -4.85
N VAL A 205 13.75 4.34 -4.24
CA VAL A 205 14.20 2.97 -4.50
C VAL A 205 13.19 2.20 -5.33
N THR A 206 13.69 1.29 -6.17
CA THR A 206 12.87 0.34 -6.91
C THR A 206 12.43 -0.82 -6.01
N TYR A 207 11.44 -1.60 -6.46
CA TYR A 207 11.03 -2.78 -5.71
C TYR A 207 12.16 -3.81 -5.56
N SER A 208 13.00 -3.98 -6.59
CA SER A 208 14.14 -4.90 -6.53
C SER A 208 15.16 -4.48 -5.45
N GLN A 209 15.49 -3.19 -5.36
CA GLN A 209 16.39 -2.67 -4.33
C GLN A 209 15.80 -2.82 -2.92
N PHE A 210 14.49 -2.53 -2.79
CA PHE A 210 13.76 -2.70 -1.54
C PHE A 210 13.74 -4.16 -1.08
N LEU A 211 13.43 -5.09 -1.99
CA LEU A 211 13.37 -6.52 -1.70
C LEU A 211 14.76 -7.08 -1.36
N ASP A 212 15.78 -6.71 -2.13
CA ASP A 212 17.15 -7.18 -1.91
C ASP A 212 17.67 -6.81 -0.52
N LEU A 213 17.50 -5.54 -0.13
CA LEU A 213 17.86 -5.08 1.21
C LEU A 213 17.07 -5.82 2.29
N PHE A 214 15.77 -6.03 2.07
CA PHE A 214 14.93 -6.72 3.04
C PHE A 214 15.38 -8.17 3.26
N GLU A 215 15.61 -8.90 2.18
CA GLU A 215 16.07 -10.29 2.23
C GLU A 215 17.47 -10.42 2.83
N LYS A 216 18.37 -9.50 2.48
CA LYS A 216 19.76 -9.53 2.93
C LYS A 216 19.90 -9.23 4.42
N GLU A 217 19.28 -8.14 4.88
CA GLU A 217 19.56 -7.58 6.21
C GLU A 217 18.58 -8.07 7.28
N PHE A 218 17.31 -8.30 6.94
CA PHE A 218 16.25 -8.52 7.95
C PHE A 218 15.77 -9.97 8.08
N ILE A 219 16.04 -10.82 7.09
CA ILE A 219 15.59 -12.21 7.09
C ILE A 219 16.59 -13.17 7.74
N GLN A 220 17.88 -12.82 7.79
CA GLN A 220 18.91 -13.73 8.30
C GLN A 220 18.62 -14.19 9.73
N GLY A 221 18.57 -15.51 9.93
CA GLY A 221 18.30 -16.13 11.23
C GLY A 221 16.81 -16.26 11.58
N LEU A 222 15.89 -15.80 10.74
CA LEU A 222 14.46 -15.96 10.95
C LEU A 222 13.93 -17.27 10.37
N THR A 223 12.86 -17.79 10.98
CA THR A 223 12.06 -18.89 10.42
C THR A 223 10.92 -18.32 9.57
N ILE A 224 10.32 -19.15 8.72
CA ILE A 224 9.14 -18.78 7.91
C ILE A 224 8.06 -18.14 8.79
N LYS A 225 7.79 -18.71 9.97
CA LYS A 225 6.77 -18.20 10.88
C LYS A 225 7.07 -16.77 11.35
N HIS A 226 8.30 -16.47 11.75
CA HIS A 226 8.68 -15.11 12.16
C HIS A 226 8.46 -14.10 11.02
N VAL A 227 8.80 -14.49 9.79
CA VAL A 227 8.57 -13.64 8.60
C VAL A 227 7.07 -13.46 8.34
N SER A 228 6.29 -14.54 8.40
CA SER A 228 4.83 -14.48 8.24
C SER A 228 4.20 -13.58 9.30
N ASP A 229 4.55 -13.73 10.57
CA ASP A 229 3.99 -12.94 11.67
C ASP A 229 4.33 -11.45 11.49
N GLY A 230 5.58 -11.12 11.14
CA GLY A 230 6.02 -9.75 10.85
C GLY A 230 5.31 -9.10 9.67
N LEU A 231 5.18 -9.82 8.55
CA LEU A 231 4.50 -9.31 7.36
C LEU A 231 2.98 -9.25 7.53
N ASN A 232 2.39 -10.18 8.29
CA ASN A 232 0.97 -10.16 8.60
C ASN A 232 0.61 -8.91 9.41
N GLN A 233 1.39 -8.55 10.43
CA GLN A 233 1.14 -7.33 11.20
C GLN A 233 1.24 -6.06 10.34
N LEU A 234 2.19 -6.01 9.42
CA LEU A 234 2.32 -4.91 8.46
C LEU A 234 1.16 -4.87 7.46
N SER A 235 0.77 -6.02 6.92
CA SER A 235 -0.38 -6.17 6.03
C SER A 235 -1.67 -5.73 6.72
N GLU A 236 -1.87 -6.12 7.98
CA GLU A 236 -3.02 -5.72 8.77
C GLU A 236 -3.08 -4.21 8.97
N LYS A 237 -1.95 -3.58 9.26
CA LYS A 237 -1.85 -2.13 9.44
C LYS A 237 -2.09 -1.37 8.14
N TYR A 238 -1.36 -1.69 7.08
CA TYR A 238 -1.30 -0.88 5.86
C TYR A 238 -2.31 -1.29 4.80
N LEU A 239 -2.57 -2.59 4.65
CA LEU A 239 -3.38 -3.10 3.55
C LEU A 239 -4.82 -3.31 3.98
N THR A 240 -5.08 -3.95 5.12
CA THR A 240 -6.46 -4.18 5.59
C THR A 240 -6.97 -3.13 6.58
N ASN A 241 -6.11 -2.17 6.96
CA ASN A 241 -6.45 -1.00 7.77
C ASN A 241 -7.11 -1.38 9.11
N ILE A 242 -6.56 -2.40 9.76
CA ILE A 242 -7.05 -2.92 11.03
C ILE A 242 -6.44 -2.13 12.17
N LEU A 243 -7.30 -1.60 13.03
CA LEU A 243 -6.91 -0.83 14.22
C LEU A 243 -6.59 -1.74 15.40
N MET A 244 -7.41 -2.76 15.61
CA MET A 244 -7.28 -3.66 16.76
C MET A 244 -7.96 -5.00 16.50
N LYS A 245 -7.34 -6.08 17.02
CA LYS A 245 -7.93 -7.41 17.09
C LYS A 245 -7.76 -8.00 18.49
N GLY A 246 -8.68 -8.88 18.89
CA GLY A 246 -8.55 -9.55 20.17
C GLY A 246 -9.82 -10.23 20.64
N MET A 247 -9.65 -11.09 21.66
CA MET A 247 -10.76 -11.75 22.34
C MET A 247 -11.44 -10.80 23.33
N ILE A 248 -12.76 -10.65 23.21
CA ILE A 248 -13.59 -9.86 24.12
C ILE A 248 -14.82 -10.68 24.55
N HIS A 249 -15.17 -10.58 25.82
CA HIS A 249 -16.43 -11.13 26.31
C HIS A 249 -17.55 -10.19 25.93
N LYS A 250 -18.48 -10.66 25.10
CA LYS A 250 -19.60 -9.86 24.60
C LYS A 250 -20.91 -10.35 25.20
N ARG A 251 -21.74 -9.42 25.68
CA ARG A 251 -23.09 -9.74 26.16
C ARG A 251 -24.08 -9.81 25.00
N GLY A 252 -24.95 -10.82 25.04
CA GLY A 252 -26.08 -10.98 24.13
C GLY A 252 -27.17 -9.96 24.43
N TYR A 253 -27.80 -9.40 23.40
CA TYR A 253 -28.81 -8.35 23.60
C TYR A 253 -30.12 -8.90 24.19
N LYS A 254 -30.65 -10.00 23.63
CA LYS A 254 -31.94 -10.61 24.06
C LYS A 254 -31.76 -11.48 25.31
N HIS A 255 -30.92 -12.51 25.23
CA HIS A 255 -30.74 -13.49 26.31
C HIS A 255 -29.73 -13.09 27.39
N LYS A 256 -29.11 -11.90 27.28
CA LYS A 256 -28.18 -11.32 28.27
C LYS A 256 -26.99 -12.19 28.69
N SER A 257 -26.72 -13.29 28.00
CA SER A 257 -25.59 -14.20 28.23
C SER A 257 -24.29 -13.63 27.69
N TRP A 258 -23.18 -13.94 28.35
CA TRP A 258 -21.84 -13.55 27.92
C TRP A 258 -21.22 -14.66 27.08
N LYS A 259 -20.60 -14.29 25.97
CA LYS A 259 -19.84 -15.23 25.13
C LYS A 259 -18.57 -14.57 24.62
N ASP A 260 -17.50 -15.36 24.56
CA ASP A 260 -16.24 -14.95 23.97
C ASP A 260 -16.37 -14.77 22.47
N ARG A 261 -15.84 -13.66 21.97
CA ARG A 261 -15.82 -13.33 20.56
C ARG A 261 -14.47 -12.75 20.19
N TRP A 262 -13.95 -13.16 19.05
CA TRP A 262 -12.82 -12.47 18.42
C TRP A 262 -13.34 -11.25 17.70
N LEU A 263 -12.89 -10.07 18.09
CA LEU A 263 -13.27 -8.81 17.48
C LEU A 263 -12.17 -8.35 16.53
N VAL A 264 -12.59 -7.78 15.39
CA VAL A 264 -11.72 -7.13 14.42
C VAL A 264 -12.29 -5.74 14.16
N LEU A 265 -11.52 -4.72 14.54
CA LEU A 265 -11.88 -3.32 14.41
C LEU A 265 -11.17 -2.71 13.20
N THR A 266 -11.96 -2.14 12.29
CA THR A 266 -11.49 -1.21 11.27
C THR A 266 -12.09 0.17 11.54
N PRO A 267 -11.61 1.25 10.88
CA PRO A 267 -12.17 2.59 11.05
C PRO A 267 -13.65 2.71 10.67
N ILE A 268 -14.16 1.80 9.83
CA ILE A 268 -15.55 1.83 9.33
C ILE A 268 -16.47 0.98 10.20
N GLN A 269 -15.97 -0.15 10.71
CA GLN A 269 -16.83 -1.13 11.38
C GLN A 269 -16.07 -2.02 12.37
N LEU A 270 -16.84 -2.57 13.31
CA LEU A 270 -16.42 -3.62 14.23
C LEU A 270 -17.09 -4.94 13.85
N ARG A 271 -16.31 -5.90 13.37
CA ARG A 271 -16.75 -7.27 13.08
C ARG A 271 -16.41 -8.19 14.25
N TYR A 272 -17.25 -9.18 14.51
CA TYR A 272 -16.96 -10.18 15.54
C TYR A 272 -17.27 -11.61 15.11
N TYR A 273 -16.36 -12.51 15.47
CA TYR A 273 -16.28 -13.89 15.03
C TYR A 273 -16.36 -14.85 16.21
N VAL A 274 -16.51 -16.15 15.92
CA VAL A 274 -16.46 -17.18 16.96
C VAL A 274 -15.09 -17.27 17.62
N ASN A 275 -14.02 -17.13 16.83
CA ASN A 275 -12.64 -17.35 17.24
C ASN A 275 -11.67 -16.59 16.34
N SER A 276 -10.37 -16.67 16.65
CA SER A 276 -9.29 -15.94 15.96
C SER A 276 -9.01 -16.42 14.54
N GLN A 277 -9.63 -17.50 14.08
CA GLN A 277 -9.54 -17.95 12.69
C GLN A 277 -10.38 -17.09 11.73
N GLU A 278 -11.24 -16.20 12.24
CA GLU A 278 -12.02 -15.24 11.44
C GLU A 278 -12.94 -15.87 10.37
N LYS A 279 -13.19 -17.18 10.45
CA LYS A 279 -14.01 -17.92 9.45
C LYS A 279 -15.52 -17.73 9.62
N LEU A 280 -16.00 -17.67 10.85
CA LEU A 280 -17.45 -17.64 11.14
C LEU A 280 -17.85 -16.31 11.79
N ILE A 281 -18.29 -15.38 10.95
CA ILE A 281 -18.81 -14.08 11.40
C ILE A 281 -20.14 -14.25 12.17
N LYS A 282 -20.27 -13.54 13.29
CA LYS A 282 -21.47 -13.51 14.13
C LYS A 282 -22.18 -12.16 14.13
N GLY A 283 -21.54 -11.14 13.59
CA GLY A 283 -22.15 -9.86 13.29
C GLY A 283 -21.11 -8.81 12.92
N SER A 284 -21.61 -7.72 12.35
CA SER A 284 -20.86 -6.50 12.06
C SER A 284 -21.60 -5.29 12.62
N ILE A 285 -20.84 -4.28 13.01
CA ILE A 285 -21.33 -3.00 13.53
C ILE A 285 -20.62 -1.91 12.74
N THR A 286 -21.31 -1.34 11.75
CA THR A 286 -20.84 -0.13 11.04
C THR A 286 -21.00 1.08 11.94
N PHE A 287 -19.99 1.95 11.98
CA PHE A 287 -20.04 3.18 12.74
C PHE A 287 -20.81 4.27 11.99
N ASP A 288 -21.60 5.03 12.73
CA ASP A 288 -22.35 6.20 12.27
C ASP A 288 -22.20 7.33 13.31
N ASP A 289 -22.71 8.51 13.00
CA ASP A 289 -22.60 9.69 13.88
C ASP A 289 -23.27 9.51 15.26
N SER A 290 -24.12 8.47 15.41
CA SER A 290 -24.76 8.14 16.68
C SER A 290 -23.89 7.28 17.58
N CYS A 291 -22.81 6.68 17.05
CA CYS A 291 -21.95 5.77 17.80
C CYS A 291 -21.17 6.48 18.90
N LYS A 292 -21.19 5.93 20.12
CA LYS A 292 -20.47 6.47 21.29
C LYS A 292 -19.98 5.35 22.19
N ILE A 293 -18.85 5.56 22.85
CA ILE A 293 -18.31 4.63 23.85
C ILE A 293 -18.63 5.14 25.25
N ARG A 294 -19.11 4.24 26.11
CA ARG A 294 -19.36 4.50 27.53
C ARG A 294 -18.66 3.46 28.39
N VAL A 295 -17.69 3.90 29.20
CA VAL A 295 -17.02 3.05 30.19
C VAL A 295 -17.97 2.79 31.37
N GLN A 296 -18.02 1.54 31.83
CA GLN A 296 -18.81 1.16 33.01
C GLN A 296 -17.90 1.05 34.23
N GLN A 297 -18.38 1.54 35.37
CA GLN A 297 -17.72 1.31 36.64
C GLN A 297 -17.88 -0.15 37.07
N ASP A 298 -16.79 -0.72 37.56
CA ASP A 298 -16.79 -2.09 38.05
C ASP A 298 -17.58 -2.19 39.36
N ARG A 299 -18.40 -3.24 39.46
CA ARG A 299 -19.16 -3.56 40.67
C ARG A 299 -18.80 -4.99 41.10
N PRO A 300 -18.73 -5.28 42.41
CA PRO A 300 -18.34 -6.60 42.92
C PRO A 300 -19.19 -7.76 42.37
N THR A 301 -20.47 -7.49 42.09
CA THR A 301 -21.45 -8.47 41.61
C THR A 301 -21.54 -8.58 40.09
N SER A 302 -20.70 -7.86 39.34
CA SER A 302 -20.75 -7.81 37.87
C SER A 302 -19.41 -8.18 37.23
N LYS A 303 -19.45 -8.56 35.95
CA LYS A 303 -18.25 -8.66 35.11
C LYS A 303 -17.46 -7.34 35.19
N GLN A 304 -16.15 -7.47 35.35
CA GLN A 304 -15.21 -6.35 35.46
C GLN A 304 -14.80 -5.84 34.06
N ASN A 305 -14.12 -4.70 34.01
CA ASN A 305 -13.53 -4.11 32.81
C ASN A 305 -14.54 -3.88 31.68
N ARG A 306 -15.74 -3.40 32.03
CA ARG A 306 -16.86 -3.26 31.09
C ARG A 306 -16.86 -1.92 30.35
N PHE A 307 -17.30 -1.97 29.10
CA PHE A 307 -17.58 -0.81 28.26
C PHE A 307 -18.75 -1.13 27.33
N ILE A 308 -19.44 -0.08 26.87
CA ILE A 308 -20.63 -0.18 26.03
C ILE A 308 -20.40 0.65 24.77
N LEU A 309 -20.54 0.02 23.62
CA LEU A 309 -20.68 0.70 22.34
C LEU A 309 -22.18 0.98 22.11
N GLU A 310 -22.56 2.24 22.25
CA GLU A 310 -23.89 2.73 21.95
C GLU A 310 -23.99 2.96 20.43
N THR A 311 -25.09 2.52 19.82
CA THR A 311 -25.36 2.64 18.39
C THR A 311 -26.83 2.98 18.18
N SER A 312 -27.17 3.50 17.00
CA SER A 312 -28.54 3.78 16.56
C SER A 312 -29.50 2.60 16.73
N LYS A 313 -29.01 1.36 16.57
CA LYS A 313 -29.84 0.14 16.62
C LYS A 313 -30.00 -0.40 18.04
N LYS A 314 -28.89 -0.56 18.77
CA LYS A 314 -28.85 -1.12 20.13
C LYS A 314 -27.48 -0.95 20.80
N PRO A 315 -27.40 -0.98 22.13
CA PRO A 315 -26.13 -1.01 22.84
C PRO A 315 -25.45 -2.39 22.76
N TYR A 316 -24.14 -2.39 22.63
CA TYR A 316 -23.28 -3.57 22.69
C TYR A 316 -22.41 -3.51 23.94
N GLU A 317 -22.75 -4.33 24.92
CA GLU A 317 -22.00 -4.44 26.18
C GLU A 317 -20.87 -5.47 26.05
N MET A 318 -19.67 -5.06 26.44
CA MET A 318 -18.41 -5.79 26.29
C MET A 318 -17.61 -5.74 27.60
N SER A 319 -16.73 -6.74 27.78
CA SER A 319 -15.85 -6.89 28.95
C SER A 319 -14.50 -7.40 28.47
N ALA A 320 -13.44 -6.68 28.83
CA ALA A 320 -12.05 -7.06 28.56
C ALA A 320 -11.47 -7.93 29.69
N ALA A 321 -10.35 -8.59 29.42
CA ALA A 321 -9.65 -9.41 30.41
C ALA A 321 -9.10 -8.57 31.57
N ASP A 322 -8.61 -7.37 31.27
CA ASP A 322 -7.98 -6.47 32.23
C ASP A 322 -8.23 -4.98 31.86
N VAL A 323 -7.84 -4.08 32.76
CA VAL A 323 -8.03 -2.62 32.61
C VAL A 323 -7.23 -2.07 31.42
N LYS A 324 -6.04 -2.61 31.15
CA LYS A 324 -5.18 -2.15 30.06
C LYS A 324 -5.84 -2.46 28.72
N THR A 325 -6.22 -3.71 28.50
CA THR A 325 -6.93 -4.18 27.30
C THR A 325 -8.24 -3.40 27.11
N LYS A 326 -9.00 -3.13 28.19
CA LYS A 326 -10.19 -2.27 28.12
C LYS A 326 -9.86 -0.89 27.57
N ASN A 327 -8.84 -0.24 28.11
CA ASN A 327 -8.47 1.12 27.70
C ASN A 327 -7.98 1.16 26.26
N GLU A 328 -7.22 0.15 25.81
CA GLU A 328 -6.78 0.00 24.41
C GLU A 328 -8.00 -0.13 23.47
N TRP A 329 -8.97 -0.98 23.81
CA TRP A 329 -10.21 -1.11 23.02
C TRP A 329 -11.04 0.17 23.00
N VAL A 330 -11.18 0.85 24.13
CA VAL A 330 -11.92 2.13 24.21
C VAL A 330 -11.24 3.17 23.32
N ALA A 331 -9.94 3.35 23.43
CA ALA A 331 -9.18 4.31 22.61
C ALA A 331 -9.29 3.99 21.11
N ALA A 332 -9.12 2.73 20.72
CA ALA A 332 -9.22 2.33 19.31
C ALA A 332 -10.64 2.52 18.74
N LEU A 333 -11.68 2.25 19.55
CA LEU A 333 -13.07 2.48 19.15
C LEU A 333 -13.41 3.97 19.05
N GLU A 334 -12.92 4.79 19.98
CA GLU A 334 -13.07 6.25 19.92
C GLU A 334 -12.37 6.82 18.69
N GLU A 335 -11.17 6.33 18.35
CA GLU A 335 -10.47 6.68 17.11
C GLU A 335 -11.33 6.31 15.88
N ALA A 336 -11.83 5.08 15.81
CA ALA A 336 -12.67 4.62 14.69
C ALA A 336 -13.95 5.47 14.54
N ILE A 337 -14.63 5.77 15.65
CA ILE A 337 -15.84 6.62 15.63
C ILE A 337 -15.50 8.05 15.19
N GLY A 338 -14.36 8.61 15.63
CA GLY A 338 -13.89 9.93 15.22
C GLY A 338 -13.51 10.06 13.74
N ARG A 339 -13.51 8.94 13.00
CA ARG A 339 -13.27 8.85 11.56
C ARG A 339 -14.56 8.84 10.72
N VAL A 340 -15.73 8.73 11.33
CA VAL A 340 -17.00 8.77 10.59
C VAL A 340 -17.06 10.07 9.77
N GLY A 341 -17.36 9.94 8.47
CA GLY A 341 -17.40 11.05 7.52
C GLY A 341 -16.05 11.52 6.97
N LYS A 342 -14.93 10.87 7.32
CA LYS A 342 -13.57 11.15 6.78
C LYS A 342 -13.10 10.02 5.86
N ASP A 343 -11.89 10.15 5.31
CA ASP A 343 -11.22 9.05 4.62
C ASP A 343 -11.10 7.85 5.58
N PRO A 344 -11.69 6.69 5.25
CA PRO A 344 -11.67 5.54 6.13
C PRO A 344 -10.28 4.92 6.27
N HIS A 345 -9.37 5.16 5.31
CA HIS A 345 -8.05 4.53 5.30
C HIS A 345 -6.97 5.40 5.96
N ILE A 346 -6.75 5.15 7.25
CA ILE A 346 -5.86 5.92 8.13
C ILE A 346 -4.43 5.98 7.59
N GLN A 347 -3.87 4.83 7.21
CA GLN A 347 -2.50 4.80 6.74
C GLN A 347 -2.33 5.50 5.39
N ARG A 348 -3.37 5.53 4.55
CA ARG A 348 -3.33 6.18 3.23
C ARG A 348 -3.32 7.70 3.40
N GLU A 349 -4.20 8.23 4.25
CA GLU A 349 -4.17 9.66 4.65
C GLU A 349 -2.78 10.03 5.20
N ALA A 350 -2.23 9.21 6.10
CA ALA A 350 -0.91 9.46 6.67
C ALA A 350 0.20 9.41 5.61
N THR A 351 0.17 8.46 4.68
CA THR A 351 1.13 8.38 3.56
C THR A 351 1.04 9.59 2.65
N ARG A 352 -0.17 10.04 2.30
CA ARG A 352 -0.39 11.27 1.52
C ARG A 352 0.20 12.48 2.23
N ALA A 353 -0.10 12.65 3.52
CA ALA A 353 0.43 13.76 4.30
C ALA A 353 1.96 13.77 4.34
N ARG A 354 2.60 12.59 4.50
CA ARG A 354 4.07 12.47 4.47
C ARG A 354 4.65 12.77 3.09
N CYS A 355 4.03 12.29 2.01
CA CYS A 355 4.44 12.58 0.64
C CYS A 355 4.34 14.09 0.33
N CYS A 356 3.22 14.73 0.67
CA CYS A 356 3.04 16.17 0.51
C CYS A 356 4.09 16.97 1.30
N ALA A 357 4.34 16.60 2.56
CA ALA A 357 5.35 17.25 3.39
C ALA A 357 6.76 17.13 2.79
N ARG A 358 7.13 15.95 2.25
CA ARG A 358 8.42 15.77 1.56
C ARG A 358 8.54 16.66 0.33
N ARG A 359 7.48 16.76 -0.47
CA ARG A 359 7.50 17.59 -1.68
C ARG A 359 7.59 19.08 -1.37
N GLN A 360 6.90 19.54 -0.33
CA GLN A 360 7.06 20.90 0.18
C GLN A 360 8.50 21.18 0.64
N ARG A 361 9.15 20.24 1.36
CA ARG A 361 10.57 20.37 1.74
C ARG A 361 11.47 20.50 0.51
N ARG A 362 11.29 19.65 -0.51
CA ARG A 362 12.09 19.69 -1.75
C ARG A 362 11.90 21.00 -2.51
N GLN A 363 10.67 21.48 -2.62
CA GLN A 363 10.36 22.77 -3.27
C GLN A 363 11.01 23.94 -2.54
N GLN A 364 10.94 23.96 -1.20
CA GLN A 364 11.58 24.98 -0.38
C GLN A 364 13.10 24.98 -0.57
N THR A 365 13.76 23.81 -0.51
CA THR A 365 15.21 23.71 -0.75
C THR A 365 15.58 24.17 -2.16
N ALA A 366 14.84 23.73 -3.19
CA ALA A 366 15.09 24.13 -4.57
C ALA A 366 14.88 25.63 -4.81
N ASP A 367 13.86 26.24 -4.20
CA ASP A 367 13.62 27.67 -4.27
C ASP A 367 14.71 28.47 -3.53
N GLU A 368 15.19 27.99 -2.38
CA GLU A 368 16.31 28.60 -1.66
C GLU A 368 17.62 28.51 -2.46
N GLU A 369 17.90 27.36 -3.07
CA GLU A 369 19.07 27.18 -3.94
C GLU A 369 18.99 28.09 -5.17
N ARG A 370 17.82 28.20 -5.81
CA ARG A 370 17.60 29.12 -6.93
C ARG A 370 17.86 30.57 -6.53
N ARG A 371 17.35 31.01 -5.37
CA ARG A 371 17.60 32.37 -4.86
C ARG A 371 19.10 32.62 -4.59
N ARG A 372 19.79 31.65 -3.98
CA ARG A 372 21.24 31.76 -3.74
C ARG A 372 22.02 31.85 -5.06
N GLN A 373 21.61 31.10 -6.08
CA GLN A 373 22.20 31.17 -7.42
C GLN A 373 21.97 32.55 -8.05
N GLU A 374 20.73 33.06 -8.03
CA GLU A 374 20.38 34.39 -8.54
C GLU A 374 21.18 35.51 -7.83
N GLU A 375 21.31 35.46 -6.51
CA GLU A 375 22.11 36.41 -5.73
C GLU A 375 23.59 36.35 -6.10
N THR A 376 24.14 35.14 -6.27
CA THR A 376 25.54 34.93 -6.66
C THR A 376 25.79 35.44 -8.08
N GLU A 377 24.87 35.18 -9.01
CA GLU A 377 24.94 35.68 -10.39
C GLU A 377 24.82 37.20 -10.45
N PHE A 378 23.97 37.80 -9.63
CA PHE A 378 23.84 39.25 -9.53
C PHE A 378 25.13 39.89 -9.02
N LEU A 379 25.70 39.34 -7.95
CA LEU A 379 26.97 39.82 -7.39
C LEU A 379 28.12 39.69 -8.39
N ASN A 380 28.20 38.57 -9.11
CA ASN A 380 29.21 38.35 -10.15
C ASN A 380 29.07 39.35 -11.31
N ARG A 381 27.85 39.61 -11.79
CA ARG A 381 27.59 40.65 -12.79
C ARG A 381 28.05 42.02 -12.31
N ARG A 382 27.71 42.39 -11.08
CA ARG A 382 28.12 43.69 -10.50
C ARG A 382 29.64 43.82 -10.35
N LEU A 383 30.34 42.74 -10.01
CA LEU A 383 31.80 42.72 -9.94
C LEU A 383 32.45 42.90 -11.32
N GLN A 384 31.89 42.30 -12.37
CA GLN A 384 32.36 42.48 -13.75
C GLN A 384 32.21 43.93 -14.21
N GLU A 385 31.05 44.55 -13.96
CA GLU A 385 30.83 45.98 -14.27
C GLU A 385 31.87 46.88 -13.58
N LEU A 386 32.15 46.64 -12.29
CA LEU A 386 33.14 47.42 -11.54
C LEU A 386 34.57 47.22 -12.08
N ASP A 387 34.92 46.03 -12.56
CA ASP A 387 36.23 45.78 -13.17
C ASP A 387 36.37 46.48 -14.53
N GLU A 388 35.31 46.48 -15.34
CA GLU A 388 35.24 47.25 -16.59
C GLU A 388 35.35 48.75 -16.36
N GLU A 389 34.63 49.29 -15.36
CA GLU A 389 34.73 50.70 -14.97
C GLU A 389 36.15 51.07 -14.51
N LYS A 390 36.81 50.21 -13.73
CA LYS A 390 38.21 50.41 -13.31
C LYS A 390 39.16 50.43 -14.51
N LYS A 391 39.03 49.46 -15.43
CA LYS A 391 39.85 49.42 -16.66
C LYS A 391 39.63 50.66 -17.52
N ALA A 392 38.38 51.11 -17.68
CA ALA A 392 38.06 52.31 -18.44
C ALA A 392 38.61 53.59 -17.80
N ARG A 393 38.63 53.69 -16.46
CA ARG A 393 39.27 54.81 -15.75
C ARG A 393 40.78 54.83 -15.94
N VAL A 394 41.44 53.68 -15.84
CA VAL A 394 42.89 53.57 -16.09
C VAL A 394 43.22 53.98 -17.53
N PHE A 395 42.43 53.51 -18.49
CA PHE A 395 42.61 53.86 -19.91
C PHE A 395 42.43 55.35 -20.20
N LYS A 396 41.58 56.07 -19.45
CA LYS A 396 41.40 57.53 -19.58
C LYS A 396 42.49 58.37 -18.91
N MET A 397 43.32 57.78 -18.04
CA MET A 397 44.43 58.48 -17.36
C MET A 397 45.76 58.37 -18.11
N ILE A 398 45.84 57.52 -19.13
CA ILE A 398 46.93 57.40 -20.09
C ILE A 398 46.57 58.24 -21.31
#